data_AF-A0A0M9WJA2-F1
#
_entry.id   AF-A0A0M9WJA2-F1
#
_cell.length_a   1.000
_cell.length_b   1.000
_cell.length_c   1.000
_cell.angle_alpha   90.00
_cell.angle_beta   90.00
_cell.angle_gamma   90.00
#
_symmetry.space_group_name_H-M   'P 1'
#
loop_
_entity.id
_entity.type
_entity.pdbx_description
1 polymer ?
#
loop_
_entity_poly.entity_id
_entity_poly.type
_entity_poly.pdbx_seq_one_letter_code
_entity_poly.pdbx_strand_id
1 'polypeptide(L)'
;MGGNCAHHPGEFRPSKIAPVPKDLIPLHVAVHSKQMSVCQGTVTERINKKHAIERSPVYKAATRFTHDIDKYQWSLEGIQELDACENVLVIIAHDGGILPVLQRANVLFPKGELTEWQHNELKEAVNT
;
A
#
# COMPACT_ATOMS: atom_id res chain seq x y z
N MET A 1 16.39 13.92 -0.15
CA MET A 1 14.98 13.59 -0.48
C MET A 1 14.42 12.77 0.66
N GLY A 2 13.94 13.45 1.72
CA GLY A 2 13.39 12.79 2.92
C GLY A 2 11.98 12.31 2.60
N GLY A 3 11.79 10.99 2.67
CA GLY A 3 10.59 10.30 2.20
C GLY A 3 9.30 10.79 2.86
N ASN A 4 8.33 11.13 2.03
CA ASN A 4 6.92 10.71 2.16
C ASN A 4 6.15 11.37 1.01
N CYS A 5 6.22 10.78 -0.18
CA CYS A 5 5.18 11.06 -1.19
C CYS A 5 3.85 10.38 -0.81
N ALA A 6 3.91 9.40 0.11
CA ALA A 6 2.79 8.77 0.77
C ALA A 6 3.17 8.47 2.23
N HIS A 7 2.24 8.62 3.15
CA HIS A 7 2.43 8.20 4.55
C HIS A 7 2.00 6.75 4.75
N HIS A 8 0.92 6.30 4.11
CA HIS A 8 0.46 4.91 4.11
C HIS A 8 0.42 4.32 2.69
N PRO A 9 0.58 3.00 2.52
CA PRO A 9 0.49 2.38 1.19
C PRO A 9 -0.88 2.60 0.55
N GLY A 10 -1.93 2.74 1.37
CA GLY A 10 -3.28 3.08 0.92
C GLY A 10 -3.42 4.46 0.24
N GLU A 11 -2.39 5.32 0.25
CA GLU A 11 -2.40 6.57 -0.50
C GLU A 11 -2.05 6.39 -1.98
N PHE A 12 -1.34 5.32 -2.35
CA PHE A 12 -1.01 5.02 -3.74
C PHE A 12 -1.56 3.67 -4.22
N ARG A 13 -1.89 2.75 -3.31
CA ARG A 13 -2.53 1.46 -3.59
C ARG A 13 -4.01 1.46 -3.16
N PRO A 14 -4.90 0.82 -3.93
CA PRO A 14 -4.68 0.34 -5.30
C PRO A 14 -4.63 1.51 -6.30
N SER A 15 -4.16 1.26 -7.52
CA SER A 15 -4.11 2.25 -8.58
C SER A 15 -4.81 1.76 -9.85
N LYS A 16 -4.95 2.63 -10.86
CA LYS A 16 -5.56 2.25 -12.14
C LYS A 16 -4.73 1.20 -12.90
N ILE A 17 -3.42 1.23 -12.71
CA ILE A 17 -2.44 0.38 -13.40
C ILE A 17 -2.02 -0.83 -12.56
N ALA A 18 -2.25 -0.79 -11.25
CA ALA A 18 -2.10 -1.91 -10.32
C ALA A 18 -3.38 -2.02 -9.44
N PRO A 19 -4.47 -2.59 -10.01
CA PRO A 19 -5.73 -2.72 -9.29
C PRO A 19 -5.70 -3.84 -8.24
N VAL A 20 -6.69 -3.86 -7.34
CA VAL A 20 -6.91 -4.98 -6.42
C VAL A 20 -7.11 -6.27 -7.22
N PRO A 21 -6.38 -7.36 -6.91
CA PRO A 21 -6.59 -8.66 -7.54
C PRO A 21 -8.04 -9.14 -7.38
N LYS A 22 -8.62 -9.69 -8.45
CA LYS A 22 -10.05 -10.09 -8.48
C LYS A 22 -10.41 -11.13 -7.41
N ASP A 23 -9.47 -12.00 -7.08
CA ASP A 23 -9.66 -13.09 -6.11
C ASP A 23 -9.57 -12.61 -4.65
N LEU A 24 -9.17 -11.36 -4.43
CA LEU A 24 -8.94 -10.76 -3.11
C LEU A 24 -10.09 -9.84 -2.65
N ILE A 25 -11.16 -9.73 -3.43
CA ILE A 25 -12.38 -8.95 -3.15
C ILE A 25 -13.36 -9.88 -2.41
N PRO A 26 -13.39 -9.91 -1.05
CA PRO A 26 -13.82 -8.78 -0.23
C PRO A 26 -13.03 -8.60 1.09
N LEU A 27 -11.81 -9.13 1.21
CA LEU A 27 -11.11 -9.25 2.50
C LEU A 27 -10.19 -8.06 2.84
N HIS A 28 -9.65 -7.34 1.85
CA HIS A 28 -8.44 -6.52 2.05
C HIS A 28 -8.65 -5.09 2.56
N VAL A 29 -9.88 -4.56 2.53
CA VAL A 29 -10.13 -3.23 3.12
C VAL A 29 -10.10 -3.28 4.66
N ALA A 30 -10.16 -4.49 5.26
CA ALA A 30 -10.20 -4.67 6.71
C ALA A 30 -8.83 -4.95 7.37
N VAL A 31 -7.85 -5.52 6.64
CA VAL A 31 -6.68 -6.18 7.26
C VAL A 31 -5.58 -5.21 7.71
N HIS A 32 -5.42 -4.05 7.05
CA HIS A 32 -4.48 -3.02 7.54
C HIS A 32 -5.00 -2.29 8.79
N SER A 33 -6.25 -2.54 9.20
CA SER A 33 -6.83 -1.99 10.40
C SER A 33 -6.68 -2.92 11.60
N LYS A 34 -5.44 -3.18 12.03
CA LYS A 34 -5.21 -3.66 13.41
C LYS A 34 -5.63 -2.64 14.48
N GLN A 35 -6.10 -1.46 14.08
CA GLN A 35 -6.71 -0.44 14.93
C GLN A 35 -8.24 -0.48 15.00
N MET A 36 -8.93 -1.35 14.25
CA MET A 36 -10.38 -1.50 14.37
C MET A 36 -10.74 -2.76 15.14
N SER A 37 -10.88 -2.61 16.45
CA SER A 37 -11.58 -3.55 17.34
C SER A 37 -13.11 -3.56 17.14
N VAL A 38 -13.62 -3.03 16.02
CA VAL A 38 -15.06 -2.84 15.80
C VAL A 38 -15.52 -3.72 14.65
N CYS A 39 -16.52 -4.55 14.93
CA CYS A 39 -17.12 -5.58 14.08
C CYS A 39 -17.09 -5.28 12.57
N GLN A 40 -16.51 -6.21 11.80
CA GLN A 40 -16.28 -6.14 10.35
C GLN A 40 -17.53 -5.91 9.49
N GLY A 41 -18.74 -6.08 10.05
CA GLY A 41 -20.00 -5.97 9.33
C GLY A 41 -20.50 -4.56 9.03
N THR A 42 -20.04 -3.53 9.76
CA THR A 42 -20.60 -2.16 9.62
C THR A 42 -19.70 -1.19 8.85
N VAL A 43 -18.43 -1.54 8.60
CA VAL A 43 -17.51 -0.68 7.83
C VAL A 43 -17.70 -0.88 6.33
N THR A 44 -18.01 -2.10 5.91
CA THR A 44 -18.37 -2.43 4.52
C THR A 44 -19.61 -1.67 4.04
N GLU A 45 -20.52 -1.32 4.95
CA GLU A 45 -21.76 -0.60 4.60
C GLU A 45 -21.54 0.91 4.36
N ARG A 46 -20.49 1.50 4.95
CA ARG A 46 -20.08 2.90 4.71
C ARG A 46 -19.11 3.07 3.55
N ILE A 47 -18.51 1.97 3.07
CA ILE A 47 -17.68 1.96 1.87
C ILE A 47 -18.64 2.01 0.67
N ASN A 48 -18.78 3.21 0.13
CA ASN A 48 -19.66 3.56 -0.99
C ASN A 48 -19.56 2.51 -2.11
N LYS A 49 -20.66 1.82 -2.43
CA LYS A 49 -20.81 0.76 -3.46
C LYS A 49 -20.56 1.22 -4.91
N LYS A 50 -19.83 2.32 -5.12
CA LYS A 50 -19.51 2.89 -6.43
C LYS A 50 -18.07 2.55 -6.81
N HIS A 51 -17.85 1.31 -7.24
CA HIS A 51 -16.95 0.82 -8.30
C HIS A 51 -15.52 1.37 -8.50
N ALA A 52 -14.96 2.23 -7.63
CA ALA A 52 -13.65 2.85 -7.84
C ALA A 52 -12.58 2.36 -6.85
N ILE A 53 -12.97 1.68 -5.77
CA ILE A 53 -12.06 1.26 -4.69
C ILE A 53 -11.05 0.22 -5.18
N GLU A 54 -11.41 -0.59 -6.18
CA GLU A 54 -10.48 -1.57 -6.77
C GLU A 54 -9.33 -0.93 -7.56
N ARG A 55 -9.46 0.36 -7.93
CA ARG A 55 -8.58 1.05 -8.89
C ARG A 55 -8.11 2.42 -8.42
N SER A 56 -8.42 2.79 -7.18
CA SER A 56 -8.12 4.10 -6.63
C SER A 56 -7.60 3.98 -5.22
N PRO A 57 -6.66 4.84 -4.80
CA PRO A 57 -6.16 4.83 -3.45
C PRO A 57 -7.26 4.89 -2.39
N VAL A 58 -7.06 4.16 -1.31
CA VAL A 58 -7.95 4.12 -0.15
C VAL A 58 -7.96 5.46 0.60
N TYR A 59 -6.81 6.12 0.66
CA TYR A 59 -6.60 7.40 1.34
C TYR A 59 -6.28 8.51 0.35
N LYS A 60 -6.64 9.74 0.71
CA LYS A 60 -6.21 10.96 0.03
C LYS A 60 -5.47 11.83 1.02
N ALA A 61 -4.39 12.46 0.58
CA ALA A 61 -3.73 13.46 1.41
C ALA A 61 -4.68 14.61 1.77
N ALA A 62 -4.60 15.03 3.01
CA ALA A 62 -5.32 16.19 3.49
C ALA A 62 -4.54 17.45 3.12
N THR A 63 -5.13 18.34 2.32
CA THR A 63 -4.47 19.57 1.81
C THR A 63 -3.81 20.41 2.90
N ARG A 64 -4.39 20.44 4.13
CA ARG A 64 -3.82 21.18 5.27
C ARG A 64 -2.47 20.65 5.76
N PHE A 65 -2.16 19.38 5.50
CA PHE A 65 -0.92 18.72 5.90
C PHE A 65 0.00 18.44 4.69
N THR A 66 -0.38 18.93 3.52
CA THR A 66 0.41 18.80 2.29
C THR A 66 1.01 20.15 1.95
N HIS A 67 2.33 20.25 1.96
CA HIS A 67 3.03 21.50 1.65
C HIS A 67 2.77 21.99 0.23
N ASP A 68 2.74 21.07 -0.75
CA ASP A 68 2.56 21.36 -2.17
C ASP A 68 1.72 20.24 -2.79
N ILE A 69 0.43 20.52 -3.03
CA ILE A 69 -0.53 19.49 -3.45
C ILE A 69 -0.27 19.01 -4.87
N ASP A 70 0.23 19.88 -5.75
CA ASP A 70 0.51 19.55 -7.14
C ASP A 70 1.75 18.65 -7.22
N LYS A 71 2.81 18.97 -6.46
CA LYS A 71 3.98 18.08 -6.35
C LYS A 71 3.63 16.77 -5.66
N TYR A 72 2.76 16.78 -4.66
CA TYR A 72 2.26 15.55 -4.04
C TYR A 72 1.60 14.65 -5.09
N GLN A 73 0.67 15.21 -5.88
CA GLN A 73 -0.05 14.45 -6.90
C GLN A 73 0.90 13.88 -7.97
N TRP A 74 1.83 14.71 -8.47
CA TRP A 74 2.85 14.25 -9.42
C TRP A 74 3.73 13.13 -8.85
N SER A 75 4.14 13.25 -7.59
CA SER A 75 4.97 12.24 -6.93
C SER A 75 4.19 10.95 -6.67
N LEU A 76 2.90 11.07 -6.37
CA LEU A 76 2.00 9.93 -6.17
C LEU A 76 1.86 9.12 -7.45
N GLU A 77 1.65 9.79 -8.59
CA GLU A 77 1.57 9.16 -9.90
C GLU A 77 2.87 8.43 -10.25
N GLY A 78 4.02 9.04 -10.02
CA GLY A 78 5.32 8.39 -10.22
C GLY A 78 5.52 7.13 -9.35
N ILE A 79 5.08 7.16 -8.09
CA ILE A 79 5.12 5.96 -7.24
C ILE A 79 4.16 4.88 -7.74
N GLN A 80 2.97 5.23 -8.23
CA GLN A 80 2.04 4.25 -8.79
C GLN A 80 2.62 3.54 -10.01
N GLU A 81 3.36 4.25 -10.87
CA GLU A 81 4.06 3.67 -12.00
C GLU A 81 5.15 2.70 -11.55
N LEU A 82 5.99 3.11 -10.60
CA LEU A 82 7.04 2.25 -10.02
C LEU A 82 6.45 1.02 -9.33
N ASP A 83 5.36 1.18 -8.58
CA ASP A 83 4.69 0.10 -7.88
C ASP A 83 4.08 -0.93 -8.84
N ALA A 84 3.67 -0.50 -10.04
CA ALA A 84 3.17 -1.39 -11.08
C ALA A 84 4.28 -2.18 -11.80
N CYS A 85 5.55 -1.73 -11.76
CA CYS A 85 6.66 -2.42 -12.42
C CYS A 85 7.07 -3.70 -11.70
N GLU A 86 6.96 -4.87 -12.32
CA GLU A 86 7.29 -6.18 -11.72
C GLU A 86 8.70 -6.24 -11.09
N ASN A 87 9.66 -5.53 -11.66
CA ASN A 87 11.06 -5.48 -11.22
C ASN A 87 11.37 -4.36 -10.20
N VAL A 88 10.36 -3.76 -9.57
CA VAL A 88 10.52 -2.73 -8.55
C VAL A 88 9.72 -3.07 -7.29
N LEU A 89 10.39 -3.12 -6.14
CA LEU A 89 9.75 -3.24 -4.83
C LEU A 89 9.64 -1.87 -4.14
N VAL A 90 8.41 -1.35 -4.04
CA VAL A 90 8.15 -0.08 -3.33
C VAL A 90 7.86 -0.36 -1.85
N ILE A 91 8.71 0.21 -0.98
CA ILE A 91 8.57 0.19 0.48
C ILE A 91 8.50 1.63 0.99
N ILE A 92 7.52 1.93 1.84
CA ILE A 92 7.39 3.22 2.50
C ILE A 92 7.63 3.11 4.01
N ALA A 93 8.15 4.18 4.61
CA ALA A 93 8.66 4.16 5.99
C ALA A 93 7.60 3.79 7.06
N HIS A 94 6.35 4.16 6.84
CA HIS A 94 5.27 3.93 7.81
C HIS A 94 4.29 2.82 7.39
N ASP A 95 4.70 1.93 6.49
CA ASP A 95 3.92 0.72 6.22
C ASP A 95 4.07 -0.30 7.36
N GLY A 96 3.17 -0.24 8.34
CA GLY A 96 3.13 -1.23 9.42
C GLY A 96 2.80 -2.65 8.96
N GLY A 97 2.24 -2.83 7.76
CA GLY A 97 1.92 -4.14 7.18
C GLY A 97 3.15 -4.90 6.69
N ILE A 98 4.22 -4.19 6.32
CA ILE A 98 5.41 -4.81 5.72
C ILE A 98 6.31 -5.52 6.74
N LEU A 99 6.37 -5.03 7.98
CA LEU A 99 7.31 -5.52 8.99
C LEU A 99 7.14 -7.03 9.26
N PRO A 100 5.92 -7.56 9.47
CA PRO A 100 5.72 -9.01 9.60
C PRO A 100 6.16 -9.81 8.38
N VAL A 101 6.03 -9.26 7.16
CA VAL A 101 6.47 -9.93 5.92
C VAL A 101 7.99 -10.02 5.89
N LEU A 102 8.70 -8.91 6.14
CA LEU A 102 10.16 -8.87 6.17
C LEU A 102 10.75 -9.72 7.30
N GLN A 103 10.08 -9.77 8.46
CA GLN A 103 10.46 -10.63 9.58
C GLN A 103 10.31 -12.11 9.23
N ARG A 104 9.19 -12.52 8.60
CA ARG A 104 8.99 -13.91 8.15
C ARG A 104 10.00 -14.32 7.09
N ALA A 105 10.32 -13.41 6.17
CA ALA A 105 11.33 -13.63 5.14
C ALA A 105 12.77 -13.60 5.68
N ASN A 106 12.97 -13.20 6.94
CA ASN A 106 14.28 -13.08 7.58
C ASN A 106 15.28 -12.25 6.75
N VAL A 107 14.81 -11.15 6.15
CA VAL A 107 15.61 -10.25 5.28
C VAL A 107 16.08 -8.98 6.00
N LEU A 108 15.83 -8.88 7.31
CA LEU A 108 16.19 -7.70 8.10
C LEU A 108 17.65 -7.76 8.55
N PHE A 109 18.31 -6.61 8.46
CA PHE A 109 19.63 -6.41 9.07
C PHE A 109 19.59 -6.70 10.58
N PRO A 110 20.65 -7.28 11.18
CA PRO A 110 21.93 -7.66 10.56
C PRO A 110 21.97 -9.06 9.96
N LYS A 111 20.89 -9.84 10.06
CA LYS A 111 20.93 -11.28 9.79
C LYS A 111 20.50 -11.67 8.38
N GLY A 112 19.81 -10.77 7.68
CA GLY A 112 19.28 -11.00 6.35
C GLY A 112 19.61 -9.89 5.37
N GLU A 113 19.34 -10.18 4.10
CA GLU A 113 19.54 -9.28 2.97
C GLU A 113 18.26 -9.21 2.14
N LEU A 114 17.93 -8.02 1.63
CA LEU A 114 16.76 -7.80 0.77
C LEU A 114 17.10 -7.97 -0.72
N THR A 115 18.35 -8.25 -1.10
CA THR A 115 18.84 -8.31 -2.49
C THR A 115 18.02 -9.27 -3.38
N GLU A 116 17.66 -10.43 -2.85
CA GLU A 116 16.91 -11.48 -3.56
C GLU A 116 15.38 -11.35 -3.40
N TRP A 117 14.87 -10.15 -3.12
CA TRP A 117 13.44 -9.91 -2.86
C TRP A 117 12.54 -10.40 -4.00
N GLN A 118 13.01 -10.29 -5.24
CA GLN A 118 12.24 -10.67 -6.43
C GLN A 118 12.14 -12.19 -6.56
N HIS A 119 13.23 -12.91 -6.31
CA HIS A 119 13.24 -14.37 -6.28
C HIS A 119 12.36 -14.93 -5.14
N ASN A 120 12.33 -14.21 -4.01
CA ASN A 120 11.57 -14.59 -2.83
C ASN A 120 10.10 -14.13 -2.86
N GLU A 121 9.59 -13.64 -4.00
CA GLU A 121 8.19 -13.23 -4.20
C GLU A 121 7.71 -12.21 -3.13
N LEU A 122 8.63 -11.36 -2.66
CA LEU A 122 8.30 -10.40 -1.59
C LEU A 122 7.36 -9.31 -2.05
N LYS A 123 7.35 -8.98 -3.35
CA LYS A 123 6.46 -7.95 -3.89
C LYS A 123 5.01 -8.39 -3.76
N GLU A 124 4.73 -9.64 -4.10
CA GLU A 124 3.42 -10.27 -4.00
C GLU A 124 2.98 -10.30 -2.54
N ALA A 125 3.87 -10.74 -1.63
CA ALA A 125 3.58 -10.81 -0.20
C ALA A 125 3.31 -9.45 0.48
N VAL A 126 3.77 -8.34 -0.10
CA VAL A 126 3.54 -6.96 0.38
C VAL A 126 2.31 -6.32 -0.27
N ASN A 127 1.91 -6.81 -1.44
CA ASN A 127 0.76 -6.33 -2.19
C ASN A 127 -0.53 -7.13 -1.93
N THR A 128 -0.44 -8.23 -1.19
CA THR A 128 -1.56 -8.99 -0.60
C THR A 128 -1.90 -8.49 0.79
#